data_AF-A0A353W4Q9-F1
#
_entry.id   AF-A0A353W4Q9-F1
#
_cell.length_a   1.000
_cell.length_b   1.000
_cell.length_c   1.000
_cell.angle_alpha   90.00
_cell.angle_beta   90.00
_cell.angle_gamma   90.00
#
_symmetry.space_group_name_H-M   'P 1'
#
loop_
_entity.id
_entity.type
_entity.pdbx_description
1 polymer ?
#
loop_
_entity_poly.entity_id
_entity_poly.type
_entity_poly.pdbx_seq_one_letter_code
_entity_poly.pdbx_strand_id
1 'polypeptide(L)' 'MNSILKINDLSKKYSDFSLENISLNLDPGYIMGFIGPNGAGKTTTIKLIMNLIQKDSGEIKLFGENLS' A
#
# COMPACT_ATOMS: atom_id res chain seq x y z
N MET A 1 -16.15 11.80 -5.59
CA MET A 1 -15.20 11.17 -6.54
C MET A 1 -14.67 9.91 -5.86
N ASN A 2 -14.65 8.76 -6.55
CA ASN A 2 -14.13 7.53 -5.95
C ASN A 2 -12.60 7.52 -6.10
N SER A 3 -11.89 7.39 -4.98
CA SER A 3 -10.43 7.22 -4.96
C SER A 3 -10.01 6.02 -5.83
N ILE A 4 -8.93 6.17 -6.59
CA ILE A 4 -8.41 5.12 -7.49
C ILE A 4 -7.56 4.09 -6.76
N LEU A 5 -7.00 4.44 -5.60
CA LEU A 5 -6.31 3.52 -4.70
C LEU A 5 -6.70 3.86 -3.26
N LYS A 6 -7.29 2.89 -2.57
CA LYS A 6 -7.59 2.97 -1.15
C LYS A 6 -6.88 1.84 -0.42
N ILE A 7 -6.13 2.19 0.60
CA ILE A 7 -5.42 1.28 1.49
C ILE A 7 -5.92 1.52 2.90
N ASN A 8 -6.37 0.45 3.58
CA ASN A 8 -6.79 0.52 4.98
C ASN A 8 -5.97 -0.49 5.80
N ASP A 9 -5.27 0.02 6.81
CA ASP A 9 -4.54 -0.72 7.85
C ASP A 9 -3.63 -1.82 7.30
N LEU A 10 -3.00 -1.54 6.15
CA LEU A 10 -2.16 -2.48 5.44
C LEU A 10 -0.89 -2.76 6.25
N SER A 11 -0.65 -4.04 6.51
CA SER A 11 0.56 -4.49 7.21
C SER A 11 1.23 -5.64 6.48
N LYS A 12 2.56 -5.67 6.59
CA LYS A 12 3.42 -6.73 6.09
C LYS A 12 4.64 -6.90 6.98
N LYS A 13 4.91 -8.11 7.43
CA LYS A 13 6.02 -8.47 8.29
C LYS A 13 7.00 -9.39 7.56
N TYR A 14 8.27 -9.07 7.75
CA TYR A 14 9.43 -9.89 7.44
C TYR A 14 10.22 -10.10 8.74
N SER A 15 11.30 -10.89 8.69
CA SER A 15 12.12 -11.17 9.87
C SER A 15 12.67 -9.90 10.55
N ASP A 16 13.21 -8.97 9.75
CA ASP A 16 13.92 -7.78 10.25
C ASP A 16 13.23 -6.45 9.90
N PHE A 17 12.03 -6.51 9.33
CA PHE A 17 11.30 -5.33 8.87
C PHE A 17 9.78 -5.55 8.96
N SER A 18 9.05 -4.55 9.42
CA SER A 18 7.59 -4.50 9.35
C SER A 18 7.11 -3.21 8.72
N LEU A 19 6.13 -3.35 7.84
CA LEU A 19 5.22 -2.30 7.41
C LEU A 19 3.96 -2.44 8.27
N GLU A 20 3.57 -1.38 8.98
CA GLU A 20 2.49 -1.47 9.97
C GLU A 20 1.45 -0.38 9.75
N ASN A 21 0.18 -0.80 9.71
CA ASN A 21 -1.01 0.06 9.74
C ASN A 21 -0.97 1.22 8.73
N ILE A 22 -0.56 0.94 7.49
CA ILE A 22 -0.54 1.95 6.44
C ILE A 22 -1.96 2.17 5.93
N SER A 23 -2.43 3.41 6.04
CA SER A 23 -3.72 3.85 5.51
C SER A 23 -3.50 5.08 4.63
N LEU A 24 -3.92 5.00 3.37
CA LEU A 24 -3.82 6.11 2.41
C LEU A 24 -4.88 6.01 1.32
N ASN A 25 -5.19 7.16 0.73
CA ASN A 25 -6.08 7.28 -0.43
C ASN A 25 -5.38 8.08 -1.53
N LEU A 26 -5.53 7.66 -2.78
CA LEU A 26 -5.10 8.40 -3.95
C LEU A 26 -6.30 8.70 -4.84
N ASP A 27 -6.54 9.98 -5.10
CA ASP A 27 -7.59 10.42 -5.99
C ASP A 27 -7.15 10.41 -7.47
N PRO A 28 -8.09 10.30 -8.42
CA PRO A 28 -7.76 10.35 -9.84
C PRO A 28 -7.11 11.69 -10.21
N GLY A 29 -6.10 11.64 -11.09
CA GLY A 29 -5.39 12.84 -11.58
C GLY A 29 -4.22 13.31 -10.70
N TYR A 30 -3.98 12.64 -9.57
CA TYR A 30 -2.84 12.95 -8.69
C TYR A 30 -1.63 12.07 -9.00
N ILE A 31 -0.44 12.66 -8.87
CA ILE A 31 0.83 11.93 -8.83
C ILE A 31 1.28 11.88 -7.37
N MET A 32 1.47 10.66 -6.85
CA MET A 32 1.95 10.43 -5.48
C MET A 32 3.35 9.83 -5.51
N GLY A 33 4.25 10.37 -4.69
CA GLY A 33 5.59 9.84 -4.47
C GLY A 33 5.78 9.40 -3.01
N PHE A 34 6.41 8.25 -2.80
CA PHE A 34 6.85 7.81 -1.48
C PHE A 34 8.26 8.32 -1.19
N ILE A 35 8.43 9.10 -0.13
CA ILE A 35 9.72 9.67 0.28
C ILE A 35 10.04 9.20 1.71
N GLY A 36 11.30 8.86 1.95
CA GLY A 36 11.77 8.38 3.26
C GLY A 36 13.11 7.64 3.15
N PRO A 37 13.74 7.29 4.29
CA PRO A 37 15.03 6.60 4.30
C PRO A 37 14.95 5.17 3.73
N ASN A 38 16.12 4.56 3.49
CA ASN A 38 16.17 3.15 3.14
C ASN A 38 15.60 2.29 4.27
N GLY A 39 14.86 1.24 3.92
CA GLY A 39 14.16 0.40 4.90
C GLY A 39 12.82 0.95 5.38
N ALA A 40 12.39 2.16 5.00
CA ALA A 40 11.09 2.73 5.42
C ALA A 40 9.84 2.06 4.80
N GLY A 41 9.98 0.95 4.07
CA GLY A 41 8.84 0.23 3.49
C GLY A 41 8.32 0.71 2.13
N LYS A 42 8.91 1.76 1.54
CA LYS A 42 8.47 2.34 0.24
C LYS A 42 8.26 1.29 -0.86
N THR A 43 9.31 0.51 -1.15
CA THR A 43 9.27 -0.53 -2.19
C THR A 43 8.29 -1.65 -1.83
N THR A 44 8.18 -1.99 -0.54
CA THR A 44 7.22 -2.98 -0.04
C THR A 44 5.79 -2.53 -0.29
N THR A 45 5.44 -1.29 0.05
CA THR A 45 4.11 -0.70 -0.18
C THR A 45 3.76 -0.71 -1.67
N ILE A 46 4.68 -0.30 -2.55
CA ILE A 46 4.45 -0.33 -4.00
C ILE A 46 4.21 -1.76 -4.50
N LYS A 47 5.03 -2.73 -4.07
CA LYS A 47 4.85 -4.14 -4.45
C LYS A 47 3.52 -4.72 -3.97
N LEU A 48 3.05 -4.33 -2.78
CA LEU A 48 1.72 -4.73 -2.27
C LEU A 48 0.60 -4.14 -3.13
N ILE A 49 0.67 -2.84 -3.47
CA ILE A 49 -0.30 -2.18 -4.36
C ILE A 49 -0.36 -2.85 -5.74
N MET A 50 0.79 -3.24 -6.27
CA MET A 50 0.91 -3.94 -7.55
C MET A 50 0.55 -5.43 -7.48
N ASN A 51 0.12 -5.92 -6.31
CA ASN A 51 -0.17 -7.33 -6.04
C ASN A 51 1.00 -8.29 -6.39
N LEU A 52 2.25 -7.83 -6.23
CA LEU A 52 3.46 -8.63 -6.50
C LEU A 52 3.91 -9.46 -5.29
N ILE A 53 3.39 -9.13 -4.11
CA ILE A 53 3.61 -9.83 -2.85
C ILE A 53 2.31 -9.82 -2.05
N GLN A 54 2.10 -10.82 -1.21
CA GLN A 54 0.92 -10.87 -0.35
C GLN A 54 1.08 -10.01 0.91
N LYS A 55 0.03 -9.27 1.25
CA LYS A 55 -0.14 -8.62 2.56
C LYS A 55 -0.37 -9.65 3.65
N ASP A 56 -0.03 -9.30 4.88
CA ASP A 56 -0.37 -10.15 6.04
C ASP A 56 -1.73 -9.74 6.64
N SER A 57 -2.06 -8.44 6.59
CA SER A 57 -3.37 -7.93 7.00
C SER A 57 -3.72 -6.62 6.27
N GLY A 58 -4.94 -6.14 6.51
CA GLY A 58 -5.47 -4.91 5.89
C GLY A 58 -6.06 -5.14 4.51
N GLU A 59 -6.43 -4.04 3.85
CA GLU A 59 -7.16 -4.03 2.59
C GLU A 59 -6.51 -3.10 1.59
N ILE A 60 -6.47 -3.53 0.32
CA ILE A 60 -6.10 -2.68 -0.81
C ILE A 60 -7.22 -2.77 -1.83
N LYS A 61 -7.74 -1.61 -2.21
CA LYS A 61 -8.75 -1.45 -3.26
C LYS A 61 -8.17 -0.60 -4.37
N LEU A 62 -8.06 -1.15 -5.57
CA LEU A 62 -7.50 -0.48 -6.75
C LEU A 62 -8.57 -0.40 -7.84
N PHE A 63 -8.78 0.80 -8.38
CA PHE A 63 -9.82 1.10 -9.37
C PHE A 63 -11.23 0.63 -9.00
N GLY A 64 -11.55 0.59 -7.71
CA GLY A 64 -12.86 0.15 -7.24
C GLY A 64 -12.97 -1.36 -6.94
N GLU A 65 -11.90 -2.13 -7.14
CA GLU A 65 -11.85 -3.59 -6.91
C GLU A 65 -10.92 -3.95 -5.76
N ASN A 66 -11.30 -4.94 -4.95
CA ASN A 66 -10.45 -5.43 -3.87
C ASN A 66 -9.35 -6.33 -4.42
N LEU A 67 -8.10 -6.06 -4.04
CA LEU A 67 -7.00 -6.98 -4.29
C LEU A 67 -7.03 -8.10 -3.24
N SER A 68 -6.95 -9.34 -3.72
CA SER A 68 -6.97 -10.57 -2.91
C SER A 68 -5.58 -10.90 -2.37
#